data_AF-A0A813G1A6-F1
#
_entry.id   AF-A0A813G1A6-F1
#
_cell.length_a   1.000
_cell.length_b   1.000
_cell.length_c   1.000
_cell.angle_alpha   90.00
_cell.angle_beta   90.00
_cell.angle_gamma   90.00
#
_symmetry.space_group_name_H-M   'P 1'
#
loop_
_entity.id
_entity.type
_entity.pdbx_description
1 polymer ?
#
loop_
_entity_poly.entity_id
_entity_poly.type
_entity_poly.pdbx_seq_one_letter_code
_entity_poly.pdbx_strand_id
1 'polypeptide(L)' 'FRLRRESRAKTMGKVKQTRRKLAAFFNWRVSVTLTDGRVLVGTLMAVDKHVNLVLCNTEEYRKYKVKGKPEGKELKRML' A
#
# COMPACT_ATOMS: atom_id res chain seq x y z
N PHE A 1 -11.94 13.30 27.29
CA PHE A 1 -11.94 13.97 25.97
C PHE A 1 -10.57 14.48 25.48
N ARG A 2 -9.67 14.98 26.35
CA ARG A 2 -8.35 15.55 25.97
C ARG A 2 -7.33 14.52 25.44
N LEU A 3 -7.21 13.37 26.10
CA LEU A 3 -6.31 12.25 25.70
C LEU A 3 -6.57 11.70 24.28
N ARG A 4 -7.83 11.74 23.81
CA ARG A 4 -8.21 11.28 22.45
C ARG A 4 -7.84 12.30 21.36
N ARG A 5 -7.70 13.59 21.71
CA ARG A 5 -7.27 14.65 20.77
C ARG A 5 -5.75 14.68 20.59
N GLU A 6 -4.99 14.47 21.67
CA GLU A 6 -3.52 14.42 21.63
C GLU A 6 -3.00 13.20 20.86
N SER A 7 -3.59 12.03 21.10
CA SER A 7 -3.31 10.81 20.34
C SER A 7 -3.57 10.98 18.83
N ARG A 8 -4.71 11.60 18.46
CA ARG A 8 -5.02 11.92 17.05
C ARG A 8 -4.03 12.92 16.43
N ALA A 9 -3.64 13.96 17.16
CA ALA A 9 -2.66 14.93 16.67
C ALA A 9 -1.29 14.29 16.39
N LYS A 10 -0.86 13.38 17.28
CA LYS A 10 0.41 12.62 17.12
C LYS A 10 0.36 11.68 15.90
N THR A 11 -0.76 11.00 15.67
CA THR A 11 -0.97 10.16 14.48
C THR A 11 -1.01 10.99 13.20
N MET A 12 -1.67 12.16 13.20
CA MET A 12 -1.73 13.07 12.05
C MET A 12 -0.35 13.62 11.65
N GLY A 13 0.51 13.92 12.63
CA GLY A 13 1.90 14.34 12.37
C GLY A 13 2.72 13.27 11.65
N LYS A 14 2.56 11.99 12.04
CA LYS A 14 3.23 10.85 11.41
C LYS A 14 2.74 10.63 9.97
N VAL A 15 1.43 10.72 9.73
CA VAL A 15 0.84 10.60 8.39
C VAL A 15 1.33 11.70 7.44
N LYS A 16 1.43 12.95 7.92
CA LYS A 16 1.96 14.07 7.13
C LYS A 16 3.39 13.83 6.65
N GLN A 17 4.23 13.22 7.49
CA GLN A 17 5.61 12.87 7.14
C GLN A 17 5.66 11.70 6.15
N THR A 18 4.86 10.65 6.35
CA THR A 18 4.76 9.51 5.42
C THR A 18 4.30 9.94 4.03
N ARG A 19 3.28 10.81 3.96
CA ARG A 19 2.79 11.36 2.69
C ARG A 19 3.89 12.09 1.91
N ARG A 20 4.67 12.95 2.60
CA ARG A 20 5.78 13.68 1.95
C ARG A 20 6.82 12.73 1.37
N LYS A 21 7.15 11.65 2.08
CA LYS A 21 8.05 10.61 1.59
C LYS A 21 7.48 9.87 0.39
N LEU A 22 6.19 9.53 0.42
CA LEU A 22 5.52 8.83 -0.68
C LEU A 22 5.38 9.69 -1.94
N ALA A 23 5.15 10.99 -1.78
CA ALA A 23 5.09 11.93 -2.90
C ALA A 23 6.40 12.01 -3.70
N ALA A 24 7.54 11.68 -3.09
CA ALA A 24 8.83 11.63 -3.80
C ALA A 24 8.90 10.49 -4.84
N PHE A 25 8.01 9.50 -4.76
CA PHE A 25 7.95 8.36 -5.68
C PHE A 25 6.89 8.55 -6.80
N PHE A 26 6.47 9.79 -7.07
CA PHE A 26 5.57 10.09 -8.17
C PHE A 26 6.15 9.62 -9.52
N ASN A 27 5.31 9.00 -10.36
CA ASN A 27 5.67 8.36 -11.63
C ASN A 27 6.68 7.21 -11.54
N TRP A 28 6.96 6.68 -10.35
CA TRP A 28 7.78 5.47 -10.20
C TRP A 28 6.93 4.21 -10.16
N ARG A 29 7.50 3.09 -10.63
CA ARG A 29 6.90 1.77 -10.43
C ARG A 29 7.15 1.34 -8.98
N VAL A 30 6.07 1.19 -8.22
CA VAL A 30 6.11 0.84 -6.81
C VAL A 30 5.49 -0.54 -6.58
N SER A 31 5.94 -1.21 -5.53
CA SER A 31 5.32 -2.42 -5.02
C SER A 31 4.63 -2.11 -3.69
N VAL A 32 3.34 -2.41 -3.61
CA VAL A 32 2.48 -2.12 -2.46
C VAL A 32 1.94 -3.42 -1.90
N THR A 33 2.37 -3.77 -0.69
CA THR A 33 1.83 -4.92 0.04
C THR A 33 0.61 -4.48 0.85
N LEU A 34 -0.53 -5.10 0.58
CA LEU A 34 -1.77 -4.91 1.32
C LEU A 34 -1.78 -5.78 2.59
N THR A 35 -2.58 -5.38 3.57
CA THR A 35 -2.70 -6.09 4.85
C THR A 35 -3.31 -7.48 4.72
N ASP A 36 -4.03 -7.76 3.64
CA ASP A 36 -4.59 -9.07 3.32
C ASP A 36 -3.61 -10.00 2.60
N GLY A 37 -2.35 -9.56 2.40
CA GLY A 37 -1.27 -10.34 1.80
C GLY A 37 -1.18 -10.26 0.27
N ARG A 38 -1.98 -9.40 -0.38
CA ARG A 38 -1.82 -9.08 -1.79
C ARG A 38 -0.64 -8.12 -2.01
N VAL A 39 -0.04 -8.21 -3.18
CA VAL A 39 1.00 -7.27 -3.63
C VAL A 39 0.53 -6.64 -4.94
N LEU A 40 0.41 -5.32 -4.96
CA LEU A 40 0.09 -4.54 -6.15
C LEU A 40 1.35 -3.89 -6.69
N VAL A 41 1.66 -4.11 -7.96
CA VAL A 41 2.81 -3.50 -8.63
C VAL A 41 2.31 -2.61 -9.75
N GLY A 42 2.52 -1.30 -9.64
CA GLY A 42 2.00 -0.32 -10.60
C GLY A 42 2.74 1.00 -10.52
N THR A 43 2.45 1.91 -11.44
CA THR A 43 3.04 3.25 -11.45
C THR A 43 2.26 4.19 -10.54
N LEU A 44 2.93 4.84 -9.59
CA LEU A 44 2.28 5.75 -8.65
C LEU A 44 1.93 7.08 -9.32
N MET A 45 0.64 7.36 -9.45
CA MET A 45 0.11 8.58 -10.08
C MET A 45 -0.36 9.61 -9.07
N ALA A 46 -0.78 9.22 -7.86
CA ALA A 46 -1.20 10.17 -6.84
C ALA A 46 -1.18 9.56 -5.42
N VAL A 47 -1.08 10.45 -4.42
CA VAL A 47 -1.18 10.12 -2.99
C VAL A 47 -2.02 11.18 -2.28
N ASP A 48 -3.04 10.76 -1.53
CA ASP A 48 -3.89 11.65 -0.74
C ASP A 48 -3.40 11.85 0.72
N LYS A 49 -4.00 12.78 1.47
CA LYS A 49 -3.78 13.00 2.91
C LYS A 49 -3.99 11.74 3.76
N HIS A 50 -4.86 10.83 3.34
CA HIS A 50 -5.09 9.55 4.02
C HIS A 50 -4.16 8.44 3.54
N VAL A 51 -3.24 8.73 2.63
CA VAL A 51 -2.39 7.74 1.96
C VAL A 51 -3.20 6.79 1.08
N ASN A 52 -4.32 7.27 0.52
CA ASN A 52 -4.95 6.60 -0.61
C ASN A 52 -4.00 6.72 -1.82
N LEU A 53 -3.71 5.60 -2.48
CA LEU A 53 -2.78 5.51 -3.59
C LEU A 53 -3.54 5.34 -4.90
N VAL A 54 -3.14 6.06 -5.95
CA VAL A 54 -3.61 5.84 -7.32
C VAL A 54 -2.47 5.21 -8.10
N LEU A 55 -2.72 4.00 -8.63
CA LEU A 55 -1.76 3.24 -9.42
C LEU A 55 -2.26 3.09 -10.85
N CYS A 56 -1.37 3.22 -11.83
CA CYS A 56 -1.63 2.95 -13.24
C CYS A 56 -0.91 1.67 -13.69
N ASN A 57 -1.49 0.94 -14.64
CA ASN A 57 -0.97 -0.33 -15.19
C ASN A 57 -0.58 -1.32 -14.09
N THR A 58 -1.56 -1.67 -13.25
CA THR A 58 -1.32 -2.37 -11.98
C THR A 58 -1.42 -3.88 -12.18
N GLU A 59 -0.46 -4.59 -11.64
CA GLU A 59 -0.46 -6.05 -11.55
C GLU A 59 -0.71 -6.46 -10.10
N GLU A 60 -1.73 -7.28 -9.86
CA GLU A 60 -1.99 -7.90 -8.57
C GLU A 60 -1.33 -9.28 -8.51
N TYR A 61 -0.50 -9.48 -7.49
CA TYR A 61 0.10 -10.75 -7.13
C TYR A 61 -0.50 -11.22 -5.81
N ARG A 62 -0.97 -12.47 -5.78
CA ARG A 62 -1.43 -13.09 -4.54
C ARG A 62 -0.80 -14.46 -4.37
N LYS A 63 -0.18 -14.67 -3.21
CA LYS A 63 0.37 -15.95 -2.78
C LYS A 63 -0.72 -16.75 -2.09
N TYR A 64 -1.02 -17.93 -2.63
CA TYR A 64 -1.95 -18.87 -1.99
C TYR A 64 -1.17 -20.09 -1.52
N LYS A 65 -1.34 -20.42 -0.23
CA LYS A 65 -0.86 -21.70 0.29
C LYS A 65 -1.81 -22.79 -0.21
N VAL A 66 -1.30 -23.73 -0.99
CA VAL A 66 -2.04 -24.94 -1.38
C VAL A 66 -1.78 -25.99 -0.32
N LYS A 67 -2.83 -26.56 0.30
CA LYS A 67 -2.66 -27.68 1.23
C LYS A 67 -1.97 -28.83 0.50
N GLY A 68 -0.84 -29.30 1.04
CA GLY A 68 -0.09 -30.44 0.49
C GLY A 68 0.99 -30.12 -0.55
N LYS A 69 1.27 -28.83 -0.86
CA LYS A 69 2.43 -28.44 -1.69
C LYS A 69 3.28 -27.39 -0.98
N PRO A 70 4.62 -27.56 -0.89
CA PRO A 70 5.51 -26.62 -0.25
C PRO A 70 5.64 -25.29 -1.03
N GLU A 71 5.53 -25.35 -2.36
CA GLU A 71 5.51 -24.17 -3.22
C GLU A 71 4.09 -23.63 -3.36
N GLY A 72 3.85 -22.44 -2.79
CA GLY A 72 2.60 -21.71 -2.96
C GLY A 72 2.43 -21.25 -4.40
N LYS A 73 1.24 -21.38 -4.97
CA LYS A 73 0.95 -20.83 -6.31
C LYS A 73 0.85 -19.32 -6.24
N GLU A 74 1.56 -18.63 -7.12
CA GLU A 74 1.42 -17.20 -7.36
C GLU A 74 0.36 -16.99 -8.44
N LEU A 75 -0.65 -16.19 -8.13
CA LEU A 75 -1.66 -15.80 -9.09
C LEU A 75 -1.42 -14.35 -9.49
N LYS A 76 -1.26 -14.12 -10.79
CA LYS A 76 -1.12 -12.80 -11.40
C LYS A 76 -2.45 -12.38 -12.02
N ARG A 77 -2.93 -11.18 -11.68
CA ARG A 77 -4.09 -10.54 -12.33
C ARG A 77 -3.70 -9.16 -12.83
N MET A 78 -4.16 -8.80 -14.01
CA MET A 78 -4.12 -7.40 -14.46
C MET A 78 -5.35 -6.69 -13.90
N LEU A 79 -5.13 -5.49 -13.37
CA LEU A 79 -6.15 -4.60 -12.82
C LEU A 79 -6.33 -3.36 -13.69
#